data_AF-A0A496U7S1-F1
#
_entry.id   AF-A0A496U7S1-F1
#
_cell.length_a   1.000
_cell.length_b   1.000
_cell.length_c   1.000
_cell.angle_alpha   90.00
_cell.angle_beta   90.00
_cell.angle_gamma   90.00
#
_symmetry.space_group_name_H-M   'P 1'
#
loop_
_entity.id
_entity.type
_entity.pdbx_description
1 polymer ?
#
loop_
_entity_poly.entity_id
_entity_poly.type
_entity_poly.pdbx_seq_one_letter_code
_entity_poly.pdbx_strand_id
1 'polypeptide(L)'
;LIPGTDNYIDYYQRNPGKENTDARTRAFPGLLSKDSRYYHRLNFAAADASFHLLQHLKGAVDGPVADSVPVEDSRFLTDYIRRLMKLYGVKCYGITTVKPAHYYSHTGRAAGGYGREIQAEHSYAIVLCSEMKPGFTSTAPLSPEVIETGLRYAESGVWAVQTAAFIRNLGYSARAHIDGDYLVVAPLIALDAGVGGFGWSSVFLTRKYGPRVRFSVVTTNMELQVSEVKPSTDFLSFCRVCRKCAVNCPSRAINPDRLEKLNADRCFMYWNSVGTDCGKCLAVCPMGHPWGLLKTLALRYRLAGWLLKWLDDVFYGKKPPAKPLPKWMVKVK
;
A
#
# COMPACT_ATOMS: atom_id res chain seq x y z
N LEU A 1 15.86 13.90 2.11
CA LEU A 1 16.99 14.70 1.62
C LEU A 1 17.27 15.79 2.63
N ILE A 2 18.52 15.93 3.06
CA ILE A 2 18.92 16.90 4.08
C ILE A 2 19.49 18.12 3.34
N PRO A 3 18.97 19.35 3.57
CA PRO A 3 19.50 20.56 2.94
C PRO A 3 21.03 20.68 3.09
N GLY A 4 21.70 21.02 2.00
CA GLY A 4 23.16 21.21 1.97
C GLY A 4 23.99 19.94 1.77
N THR A 5 23.38 18.76 1.66
CA THR A 5 24.11 17.51 1.33
C THR A 5 24.22 17.30 -0.18
N ASP A 6 25.23 16.55 -0.65
CA ASP A 6 25.39 16.23 -2.08
C ASP A 6 24.13 15.61 -2.69
N ASN A 7 23.49 14.69 -1.96
CA ASN A 7 22.22 14.08 -2.36
C ASN A 7 21.08 15.10 -2.54
N TYR A 8 21.07 16.18 -1.75
CA TYR A 8 20.09 17.26 -1.89
C TYR A 8 20.34 18.05 -3.17
N ILE A 9 21.60 18.43 -3.42
CA ILE A 9 22.00 19.20 -4.58
C ILE A 9 21.72 18.41 -5.86
N ASP A 10 22.19 17.16 -5.93
CA ASP A 10 21.97 16.26 -7.06
C ASP A 10 20.47 16.04 -7.36
N TYR A 11 19.65 15.79 -6.34
CA TYR A 11 18.22 15.57 -6.56
C TYR A 11 17.53 16.78 -7.20
N TYR A 12 17.78 18.00 -6.71
CA TYR A 12 17.10 19.20 -7.22
C TYR A 12 17.68 19.68 -8.55
N GLN A 13 18.94 19.38 -8.86
CA GLN A 13 19.47 19.53 -10.22
C GLN A 13 18.72 18.63 -11.22
N ARG A 14 18.45 17.37 -10.85
CA ARG A 14 17.72 16.42 -11.70
C ARG A 14 16.20 16.66 -11.73
N ASN A 15 15.66 17.41 -10.78
CA ASN A 15 14.22 17.65 -10.62
C ASN A 15 13.91 19.15 -10.48
N PRO A 16 14.15 19.95 -11.53
CA PRO A 16 13.97 21.39 -11.47
C PRO A 16 12.51 21.74 -11.09
N GLY A 17 12.36 22.67 -10.15
CA GLY A 17 11.06 23.13 -9.65
C GLY A 17 10.46 22.31 -8.49
N LYS A 18 11.07 21.18 -8.11
CA LYS A 18 10.61 20.41 -6.92
C LYS A 18 10.99 21.06 -5.59
N GLU A 19 12.11 21.79 -5.55
CA GLU A 19 12.65 22.36 -4.30
C GLU A 19 11.65 23.23 -3.55
N ASN A 20 10.98 24.15 -4.26
CA ASN A 20 9.98 25.02 -3.66
C ASN A 20 8.77 24.26 -3.11
N THR A 21 8.32 23.22 -3.83
CA THR A 21 7.17 22.40 -3.42
C THR A 21 7.52 21.55 -2.19
N ASP A 22 8.71 20.97 -2.18
CA ASP A 22 9.19 20.19 -1.06
C ASP A 22 9.51 21.06 0.16
N ALA A 23 10.04 22.26 -0.03
CA ALA A 23 10.28 23.23 1.04
C ALA A 23 8.97 23.63 1.74
N ARG A 24 7.90 23.89 0.95
CA ARG A 24 6.56 24.11 1.51
C ARG A 24 6.05 22.91 2.29
N THR A 25 6.30 21.70 1.79
CA THR A 25 5.90 20.46 2.48
C THR A 25 6.66 20.29 3.80
N ARG A 26 7.98 20.56 3.81
CA ARG A 26 8.84 20.51 5.00
C ARG A 26 8.49 21.55 6.07
N ALA A 27 7.83 22.65 5.68
CA ALA A 27 7.39 23.69 6.62
C ALA A 27 6.15 23.28 7.45
N PHE A 28 5.44 22.21 7.06
CA PHE A 28 4.36 21.66 7.87
C PHE A 28 4.90 20.82 9.04
N PRO A 29 4.10 20.61 10.11
CA PRO A 29 4.52 19.84 11.29
C PRO A 29 5.06 18.44 10.98
N GLY A 30 4.56 17.79 9.93
CA GLY A 30 4.97 16.45 9.54
C GLY A 30 4.08 15.36 10.12
N LEU A 31 4.24 14.14 9.60
CA LEU A 31 3.53 12.97 10.13
C LEU A 31 3.92 12.70 11.57
N LEU A 32 2.95 12.27 12.38
CA LEU A 32 3.11 11.92 13.79
C LEU A 32 3.65 13.07 14.68
N SER A 33 3.64 14.31 14.19
CA SER A 33 4.08 15.47 14.95
C SER A 33 3.05 15.90 16.00
N LYS A 34 3.54 16.34 17.17
CA LYS A 34 2.71 16.91 18.24
C LYS A 34 2.06 18.24 17.85
N ASP A 35 2.63 18.93 16.87
CA ASP A 35 2.16 20.24 16.41
C ASP A 35 1.15 20.11 15.25
N SER A 36 0.77 18.88 14.89
CA SER A 36 -0.14 18.60 13.77
C SER A 36 -1.61 18.74 14.16
N ARG A 37 -2.46 19.03 13.16
CA ARG A 37 -3.90 19.27 13.37
C ARG A 37 -4.64 18.13 14.06
N TYR A 38 -4.31 16.87 13.74
CA TYR A 38 -4.97 15.69 14.30
C TYR A 38 -4.09 14.94 15.30
N TYR A 39 -3.17 15.66 15.95
CA TYR A 39 -2.37 15.09 17.02
C TYR A 39 -3.25 14.42 18.07
N HIS A 40 -2.87 13.20 18.41
CA HIS A 40 -3.42 12.46 19.54
C HIS A 40 -2.32 11.64 20.17
N ARG A 41 -1.83 12.08 21.33
CA ARG A 41 -0.62 11.55 21.99
C ARG A 41 -0.53 10.03 21.97
N LEU A 42 -1.57 9.36 22.48
CA LEU A 42 -1.57 7.89 22.58
C LEU A 42 -1.63 7.20 21.21
N ASN A 43 -2.33 7.79 20.24
CA ASN A 43 -2.53 7.15 18.94
C ASN A 43 -1.28 7.31 18.06
N PHE A 44 -0.63 8.46 18.14
CA PHE A 44 0.62 8.70 17.42
C PHE A 44 1.75 7.86 18.01
N ALA A 45 1.84 7.72 19.33
CA ALA A 45 2.78 6.79 19.97
C ALA A 45 2.52 5.33 19.55
N ALA A 46 1.25 4.90 19.46
CA ALA A 46 0.91 3.55 19.00
C ALA A 46 1.26 3.32 17.52
N ALA A 47 1.03 4.32 16.66
CA ALA A 47 1.43 4.27 15.25
C ALA A 47 2.96 4.19 15.12
N ASP A 48 3.68 5.06 15.84
CA ASP A 48 5.15 5.08 15.88
C ASP A 48 5.74 3.74 16.32
N ALA A 49 5.18 3.09 17.34
CA ALA A 49 5.60 1.76 17.79
C ALA A 49 5.57 0.70 16.66
N SER A 50 4.61 0.80 15.74
CA SER A 50 4.52 -0.11 14.59
C SER A 50 5.61 0.19 13.55
N PHE A 51 5.89 1.46 13.28
CA PHE A 51 6.98 1.88 12.39
C PHE A 51 8.36 1.61 12.98
N HIS A 52 8.51 1.69 14.30
CA HIS A 52 9.71 1.29 15.01
C HIS A 52 10.03 -0.19 14.79
N LEU A 53 9.03 -1.09 14.89
CA LEU A 53 9.22 -2.51 14.56
C LEU A 53 9.66 -2.70 13.10
N LEU A 54 9.00 -2.02 12.16
CA LEU A 54 9.36 -2.08 10.73
C LEU A 54 10.81 -1.68 10.47
N GLN A 55 11.31 -0.65 11.15
CA GLN A 55 12.70 -0.26 11.03
C GLN A 55 13.65 -1.39 11.43
N HIS A 56 13.36 -2.11 12.51
CA HIS A 56 14.20 -3.25 12.93
C HIS A 56 14.15 -4.42 11.94
N LEU A 57 13.00 -4.64 11.29
CA LEU A 57 12.86 -5.68 10.28
C LEU A 57 13.69 -5.44 9.02
N LYS A 58 14.11 -4.20 8.72
CA LYS A 58 14.93 -3.89 7.54
C LYS A 58 16.28 -4.62 7.54
N GLY A 59 16.83 -4.94 8.70
CA GLY A 59 18.08 -5.72 8.78
C GLY A 59 17.91 -7.19 8.37
N ALA A 60 16.68 -7.70 8.29
CA ALA A 60 16.36 -9.11 8.05
C ALA A 60 15.66 -9.35 6.69
N VAL A 61 15.46 -8.31 5.89
CA VAL A 61 14.79 -8.42 4.58
C VAL A 61 15.59 -9.27 3.59
N ASP A 62 16.90 -9.35 3.79
CA ASP A 62 17.84 -10.17 3.03
C ASP A 62 18.68 -11.04 3.96
N GLY A 63 19.45 -11.96 3.39
CA GLY A 63 20.36 -12.77 4.19
C GLY A 63 21.05 -13.89 3.41
N PRO A 64 21.84 -14.73 4.10
CA PRO A 64 22.51 -15.85 3.48
C PRO A 64 21.49 -16.87 2.96
N VAL A 65 21.87 -17.56 1.88
CA VAL A 65 21.15 -18.69 1.30
C VAL A 65 21.78 -19.97 1.83
N ALA A 66 20.95 -20.92 2.27
CA ALA A 66 21.44 -22.20 2.77
C ALA A 66 22.09 -23.01 1.65
N ASP A 67 23.13 -23.77 1.99
CA ASP A 67 23.72 -24.76 1.08
C ASP A 67 22.85 -26.02 1.09
N SER A 68 21.68 -25.94 0.46
CA SER A 68 20.75 -27.05 0.30
C SER A 68 20.43 -27.26 -1.16
N VAL A 69 20.48 -28.51 -1.61
CA VAL A 69 20.05 -28.89 -2.96
C VAL A 69 18.53 -28.86 -2.99
N PRO A 70 17.90 -28.01 -3.81
CA PRO A 70 16.44 -28.01 -3.89
C PRO A 70 15.93 -29.29 -4.56
N VAL A 71 14.96 -29.96 -3.94
CA VAL A 71 14.52 -31.30 -4.37
C VAL A 71 13.08 -31.29 -4.87
N GLU A 72 12.29 -30.32 -4.44
CA GLU A 72 10.86 -30.26 -4.70
C GLU A 72 10.51 -29.51 -5.99
N ASP A 73 9.47 -29.98 -6.68
CA ASP A 73 8.98 -29.32 -7.89
C ASP A 73 8.22 -28.01 -7.57
N SER A 74 8.14 -27.12 -8.56
CA SER A 74 7.56 -25.78 -8.40
C SER A 74 6.08 -25.79 -7.99
N ARG A 75 5.31 -26.83 -8.32
CA ARG A 75 3.90 -26.95 -7.93
C ARG A 75 3.79 -27.29 -6.45
N PHE A 76 4.60 -28.23 -5.95
CA PHE A 76 4.64 -28.56 -4.52
C PHE A 76 5.05 -27.35 -3.67
N LEU A 77 6.16 -26.69 -4.02
CA LEU A 77 6.64 -25.49 -3.31
C LEU A 77 5.59 -24.38 -3.30
N THR A 78 4.91 -24.17 -4.43
CA THR A 78 3.83 -23.20 -4.52
C THR A 78 2.67 -23.56 -3.59
N ASP A 79 2.22 -24.82 -3.56
CA ASP A 79 1.12 -25.23 -2.65
C ASP A 79 1.52 -25.08 -1.18
N TYR A 80 2.77 -25.39 -0.84
CA TYR A 80 3.29 -25.21 0.52
C TYR A 80 3.27 -23.74 0.94
N ILE A 81 3.82 -22.83 0.10
CA ILE A 81 3.79 -21.39 0.36
C ILE A 81 2.34 -20.90 0.52
N ARG A 82 1.41 -21.35 -0.32
CA ARG A 82 -0.01 -20.99 -0.21
C ARG A 82 -0.61 -21.39 1.14
N ARG A 83 -0.29 -22.58 1.65
CA ARG A 83 -0.70 -23.05 2.98
C ARG A 83 -0.04 -22.24 4.09
N LEU A 84 1.24 -21.91 3.95
CA LEU A 84 1.97 -21.07 4.88
C LEU A 84 1.36 -19.65 4.96
N MET A 85 0.99 -19.06 3.83
CA MET A 85 0.32 -17.75 3.80
C MET A 85 -1.04 -17.79 4.48
N LYS A 86 -1.78 -18.90 4.35
CA LYS A 86 -3.03 -19.12 5.07
C LYS A 86 -2.79 -19.23 6.58
N LEU A 87 -1.75 -19.96 7.01
CA LEU A 87 -1.35 -20.08 8.41
C LEU A 87 -0.99 -18.71 9.03
N TYR A 88 -0.23 -17.89 8.30
CA TYR A 88 0.15 -16.53 8.73
C TYR A 88 -1.05 -15.56 8.80
N GLY A 89 -2.18 -15.91 8.19
CA GLY A 89 -3.39 -15.08 8.20
C GLY A 89 -3.43 -14.02 7.11
N VAL A 90 -2.60 -14.16 6.06
CA VAL A 90 -2.56 -13.28 4.88
C VAL A 90 -3.95 -13.19 4.24
N LYS A 91 -4.40 -11.97 3.94
CA LYS A 91 -5.80 -11.73 3.50
C LYS A 91 -6.00 -11.91 2.01
N CYS A 92 -4.97 -11.67 1.23
CA CYS A 92 -4.85 -11.98 -0.18
C CYS A 92 -3.38 -12.03 -0.57
N TYR A 93 -3.05 -12.84 -1.56
CA TYR A 93 -1.70 -12.94 -2.11
C TYR A 93 -1.79 -13.29 -3.59
N GLY A 94 -0.67 -13.15 -4.29
CA GLY A 94 -0.52 -13.59 -5.67
C GLY A 94 0.94 -13.80 -6.01
N ILE A 95 1.19 -14.60 -7.04
CA ILE A 95 2.53 -14.93 -7.54
C ILE A 95 2.59 -14.54 -9.01
N THR A 96 3.67 -13.89 -9.43
CA THR A 96 3.91 -13.52 -10.82
C THR A 96 5.39 -13.59 -11.15
N THR A 97 5.72 -13.57 -12.45
CA THR A 97 7.11 -13.37 -12.88
C THR A 97 7.50 -11.90 -12.74
N VAL A 98 8.75 -11.66 -12.40
CA VAL A 98 9.30 -10.32 -12.30
C VAL A 98 9.47 -9.71 -13.70
N LYS A 99 9.12 -8.44 -13.83
CA LYS A 99 9.38 -7.62 -15.02
C LYS A 99 10.25 -6.42 -14.65
N PRO A 100 11.03 -5.84 -15.58
CA PRO A 100 11.83 -4.65 -15.30
C PRO A 100 11.02 -3.49 -14.71
N ALA A 101 9.78 -3.30 -15.18
CA ALA A 101 8.88 -2.25 -14.68
C ALA A 101 8.42 -2.45 -13.22
N HIS A 102 8.63 -3.64 -12.64
CA HIS A 102 8.36 -3.86 -11.21
C HIS A 102 9.42 -3.24 -10.32
N TYR A 103 10.63 -3.00 -10.80
CA TYR A 103 11.70 -2.42 -10.00
C TYR A 103 11.76 -0.90 -10.15
N TYR A 104 12.14 -0.22 -9.07
CA TYR A 104 12.63 1.16 -9.20
C TYR A 104 13.97 1.13 -9.92
N SER A 105 14.31 2.20 -10.66
CA SER A 105 15.62 2.29 -11.30
C SER A 105 16.74 2.57 -10.29
N HIS A 106 16.44 3.36 -9.26
CA HIS A 106 17.42 3.76 -8.24
C HIS A 106 16.80 3.75 -6.84
N THR A 107 17.63 3.50 -5.85
CA THR A 107 17.25 3.57 -4.44
C THR A 107 16.94 5.02 -4.03
N GLY A 108 15.85 5.20 -3.29
CA GLY A 108 15.52 6.47 -2.65
C GLY A 108 15.78 6.43 -1.15
N ARG A 109 14.99 5.61 -0.44
CA ARG A 109 15.02 5.44 1.03
C ARG A 109 15.45 4.03 1.48
N ALA A 110 15.63 3.11 0.53
CA ALA A 110 15.98 1.72 0.80
C ALA A 110 17.42 1.56 1.29
N ALA A 111 17.75 0.42 1.90
CA ALA A 111 19.11 0.09 2.29
C ALA A 111 20.07 0.17 1.08
N GLY A 112 21.30 0.65 1.32
CA GLY A 112 22.33 0.81 0.28
C GLY A 112 22.58 2.24 -0.20
N GLY A 113 21.90 3.25 0.39
CA GLY A 113 22.14 4.67 0.12
C GLY A 113 21.21 5.26 -0.94
N TYR A 114 21.21 6.59 -1.07
CA TYR A 114 20.42 7.30 -2.09
C TYR A 114 21.10 7.21 -3.46
N GLY A 115 20.31 6.99 -4.52
CA GLY A 115 20.79 7.08 -5.90
C GLY A 115 21.58 5.85 -6.39
N ARG A 116 21.63 4.75 -5.65
CA ARG A 116 22.24 3.50 -6.12
C ARG A 116 21.33 2.85 -7.15
N GLU A 117 21.89 2.42 -8.27
CA GLU A 117 21.16 1.66 -9.29
C GLU A 117 20.66 0.32 -8.72
N ILE A 118 19.44 -0.05 -9.09
CA ILE A 118 18.81 -1.30 -8.68
C ILE A 118 18.74 -2.23 -9.90
N GLN A 119 19.30 -3.43 -9.75
CA GLN A 119 19.19 -4.49 -10.75
C GLN A 119 18.11 -5.50 -10.33
N ALA A 120 17.36 -6.00 -11.30
CA ALA A 120 16.37 -7.05 -11.07
C ALA A 120 17.09 -8.42 -11.03
N GLU A 121 17.24 -8.99 -9.84
CA GLU A 121 18.04 -10.21 -9.61
C GLU A 121 17.20 -11.49 -9.48
N HIS A 122 15.88 -11.33 -9.37
CA HIS A 122 14.95 -12.41 -9.07
C HIS A 122 13.92 -12.62 -10.18
N SER A 123 13.57 -13.88 -10.43
CA SER A 123 12.65 -14.28 -11.51
C SER A 123 11.17 -14.26 -11.10
N TYR A 124 10.87 -14.46 -9.82
CA TYR A 124 9.51 -14.56 -9.29
C TYR A 124 9.26 -13.53 -8.19
N ALA A 125 8.00 -13.12 -8.06
CA ALA A 125 7.54 -12.25 -6.99
C ALA A 125 6.25 -12.79 -6.36
N ILE A 126 6.22 -12.83 -5.04
CA ILE A 126 5.07 -13.16 -4.20
C ILE A 126 4.62 -11.86 -3.54
N VAL A 127 3.43 -11.38 -3.87
CA VAL A 127 2.82 -10.24 -3.18
C VAL A 127 1.93 -10.74 -2.05
N LEU A 128 2.03 -10.13 -0.88
CA LEU A 128 1.23 -10.44 0.30
C LEU A 128 0.42 -9.21 0.69
N CYS A 129 -0.84 -9.41 1.07
CA CYS A 129 -1.73 -8.33 1.42
C CYS A 129 -2.37 -8.51 2.80
N SER A 130 -2.36 -7.43 3.57
CA SER A 130 -3.13 -7.27 4.81
C SER A 130 -4.34 -6.39 4.57
N GLU A 131 -5.49 -6.69 5.17
CA GLU A 131 -6.70 -5.83 5.10
C GLU A 131 -6.66 -4.79 6.21
N MET A 132 -6.84 -3.52 5.87
CA MET A 132 -7.11 -2.45 6.85
C MET A 132 -8.54 -2.53 7.39
N LYS A 133 -8.70 -2.42 8.71
CA LYS A 133 -9.96 -2.50 9.43
C LYS A 133 -10.89 -1.31 9.11
N PRO A 134 -12.14 -1.56 8.64
CA PRO A 134 -13.10 -0.49 8.32
C PRO A 134 -13.36 0.51 9.46
N GLY A 135 -13.35 0.02 10.71
CA GLY A 135 -13.58 0.84 11.90
C GLY A 135 -12.49 1.90 12.15
N PHE A 136 -11.29 1.72 11.59
CA PHE A 136 -10.20 2.68 11.67
C PHE A 136 -10.19 3.55 10.42
N THR A 137 -10.28 2.94 9.23
CA THR A 137 -10.27 3.69 7.96
C THR A 137 -11.42 4.66 7.80
N SER A 138 -12.59 4.36 8.36
CA SER A 138 -13.74 5.26 8.31
C SER A 138 -13.58 6.53 9.17
N THR A 139 -12.56 6.59 10.03
CA THR A 139 -12.20 7.79 10.82
C THR A 139 -11.32 8.76 10.04
N ALA A 140 -10.85 8.39 8.85
CA ALA A 140 -10.02 9.24 7.99
C ALA A 140 -10.59 10.67 7.87
N PRO A 141 -9.77 11.73 8.10
CA PRO A 141 -8.30 11.72 8.26
C PRO A 141 -7.75 11.69 9.71
N LEU A 142 -8.54 11.26 10.69
CA LEU A 142 -8.15 11.28 12.10
C LEU A 142 -7.06 10.22 12.42
N SER A 143 -6.47 10.35 13.62
CA SER A 143 -5.34 9.52 14.08
C SER A 143 -5.53 7.99 14.12
N PRO A 144 -6.75 7.39 14.21
CA PRO A 144 -6.87 5.94 14.10
C PRO A 144 -6.44 5.40 12.73
N GLU A 145 -6.55 6.19 11.66
CA GLU A 145 -6.14 5.74 10.32
C GLU A 145 -4.64 5.42 10.26
N VAL A 146 -3.79 6.28 10.84
CA VAL A 146 -2.34 6.07 10.80
C VAL A 146 -1.89 4.92 11.71
N ILE A 147 -2.61 4.65 12.81
CA ILE A 147 -2.41 3.43 13.62
C ILE A 147 -2.64 2.21 12.74
N GLU A 148 -3.76 2.17 12.05
CA GLU A 148 -4.13 1.03 11.21
C GLU A 148 -3.13 0.85 10.07
N THR A 149 -2.67 1.91 9.43
CA THR A 149 -1.61 1.83 8.42
C THR A 149 -0.32 1.23 8.99
N GLY A 150 0.17 1.74 10.12
CA GLY A 150 1.40 1.22 10.75
C GLY A 150 1.29 -0.27 11.11
N LEU A 151 0.19 -0.66 11.75
CA LEU A 151 -0.07 -2.06 12.13
C LEU A 151 -0.08 -3.00 10.92
N ARG A 152 -0.72 -2.59 9.82
CA ARG A 152 -0.88 -3.41 8.62
C ARG A 152 0.43 -3.57 7.86
N TYR A 153 1.24 -2.51 7.78
CA TYR A 153 2.59 -2.62 7.25
C TYR A 153 3.47 -3.53 8.09
N ALA A 154 3.46 -3.37 9.43
CA ALA A 154 4.24 -4.21 10.34
C ALA A 154 3.87 -5.70 10.21
N GLU A 155 2.57 -5.99 10.22
CA GLU A 155 2.05 -7.35 10.02
C GLU A 155 2.49 -7.94 8.68
N SER A 156 2.29 -7.23 7.56
CA SER A 156 2.73 -7.72 6.25
C SER A 156 4.26 -7.84 6.13
N GLY A 157 5.00 -6.99 6.85
CA GLY A 157 6.45 -6.99 6.88
C GLY A 157 6.99 -8.25 7.55
N VAL A 158 6.42 -8.64 8.68
CA VAL A 158 6.76 -9.89 9.37
C VAL A 158 6.56 -11.09 8.44
N TRP A 159 5.41 -11.18 7.77
CA TRP A 159 5.14 -12.28 6.83
C TRP A 159 6.15 -12.33 5.69
N ALA A 160 6.51 -11.18 5.11
CA ALA A 160 7.46 -11.12 4.01
C ALA A 160 8.87 -11.55 4.44
N VAL A 161 9.35 -11.05 5.59
CA VAL A 161 10.66 -11.40 6.14
C VAL A 161 10.73 -12.91 6.44
N GLN A 162 9.70 -13.46 7.11
CA GLN A 162 9.63 -14.89 7.40
C GLN A 162 9.59 -15.74 6.13
N THR A 163 8.83 -15.30 5.12
CA THR A 163 8.72 -16.02 3.84
C THR A 163 10.03 -15.98 3.06
N ALA A 164 10.71 -14.84 3.00
CA ALA A 164 12.02 -14.72 2.35
C ALA A 164 13.07 -15.59 3.07
N ALA A 165 13.10 -15.56 4.40
CA ALA A 165 14.01 -16.41 5.17
C ALA A 165 13.71 -17.91 4.99
N PHE A 166 12.43 -18.30 4.96
CA PHE A 166 12.02 -19.67 4.64
C PHE A 166 12.55 -20.13 3.28
N ILE A 167 12.40 -19.29 2.25
CA ILE A 167 12.88 -19.61 0.89
C ILE A 167 14.41 -19.73 0.86
N ARG A 168 15.13 -18.85 1.57
CA ARG A 168 16.59 -18.93 1.70
C ARG A 168 17.07 -20.16 2.46
N ASN A 169 16.33 -20.60 3.47
CA ASN A 169 16.62 -21.84 4.20
C ASN A 169 16.44 -23.11 3.34
N LEU A 170 15.72 -23.00 2.22
CA LEU A 170 15.57 -24.04 1.21
C LEU A 170 16.59 -23.91 0.06
N GLY A 171 17.56 -23.00 0.17
CA GLY A 171 18.65 -22.87 -0.79
C GLY A 171 18.34 -21.99 -2.00
N TYR A 172 17.25 -21.23 -1.96
CA TYR A 172 16.92 -20.27 -3.02
C TYR A 172 17.15 -18.83 -2.56
N SER A 173 17.74 -18.00 -3.43
CA SER A 173 17.82 -16.56 -3.17
C SER A 173 16.42 -15.95 -3.04
N ALA A 174 16.22 -15.15 -1.98
CA ALA A 174 14.98 -14.41 -1.78
C ALA A 174 15.17 -13.15 -0.94
N ARG A 175 14.45 -12.08 -1.31
CA ARG A 175 14.45 -10.79 -0.64
C ARG A 175 13.02 -10.36 -0.30
N ALA A 176 12.80 -9.91 0.92
CA ALA A 176 11.59 -9.22 1.32
C ALA A 176 11.64 -7.73 0.94
N HIS A 177 10.49 -7.17 0.61
CA HIS A 177 10.28 -5.75 0.37
C HIS A 177 9.14 -5.29 1.26
N ILE A 178 9.47 -4.38 2.18
CA ILE A 178 8.60 -3.96 3.28
C ILE A 178 8.59 -2.44 3.38
N ASP A 179 7.71 -1.88 4.21
CA ASP A 179 7.66 -0.43 4.39
C ASP A 179 9.02 0.17 4.78
N GLY A 180 9.38 1.25 4.09
CA GLY A 180 10.68 1.88 4.22
C GLY A 180 11.86 1.16 3.55
N ASP A 181 11.66 0.00 2.91
CA ASP A 181 12.66 -0.72 2.10
C ASP A 181 12.03 -1.51 0.93
N TYR A 182 11.51 -0.76 -0.04
CA TYR A 182 11.04 -1.30 -1.32
C TYR A 182 12.07 -1.03 -2.41
N LEU A 183 12.50 -2.10 -3.10
CA LEU A 183 13.17 -2.01 -4.39
C LEU A 183 12.17 -2.17 -5.55
N VAL A 184 10.94 -2.57 -5.24
CA VAL A 184 9.88 -2.85 -6.19
C VAL A 184 8.63 -2.00 -5.97
N VAL A 185 7.89 -1.74 -7.03
CA VAL A 185 6.57 -1.11 -7.03
C VAL A 185 5.52 -2.17 -6.74
N ALA A 186 5.30 -2.48 -5.45
CA ALA A 186 4.42 -3.56 -5.00
C ALA A 186 3.01 -3.58 -5.67
N PRO A 187 2.33 -2.45 -5.92
CA PRO A 187 1.04 -2.45 -6.64
C PRO A 187 1.10 -2.98 -8.08
N LEU A 188 2.24 -2.83 -8.79
CA LEU A 188 2.38 -3.38 -10.15
C LEU A 188 2.53 -4.90 -10.12
N ILE A 189 3.26 -5.43 -9.13
CA ILE A 189 3.33 -6.87 -8.88
C ILE A 189 1.94 -7.41 -8.51
N ALA A 190 1.19 -6.69 -7.68
CA ALA A 190 -0.18 -7.07 -7.34
C ALA A 190 -1.13 -7.09 -8.54
N LEU A 191 -0.95 -6.17 -9.50
CA LEU A 191 -1.68 -6.15 -10.77
C LEU A 191 -1.37 -7.41 -11.58
N ASP A 192 -0.09 -7.66 -11.83
CA ASP A 192 0.39 -8.79 -12.65
C ASP A 192 0.20 -10.16 -11.99
N ALA A 193 0.02 -10.20 -10.67
CA ALA A 193 -0.34 -11.39 -9.91
C ALA A 193 -1.86 -11.60 -9.80
N GLY A 194 -2.68 -10.77 -10.45
CA GLY A 194 -4.14 -10.91 -10.48
C GLY A 194 -4.87 -10.57 -9.18
N VAL A 195 -4.21 -9.90 -8.22
CA VAL A 195 -4.78 -9.58 -6.91
C VAL A 195 -5.87 -8.49 -7.00
N GLY A 196 -5.75 -7.61 -7.98
CA GLY A 196 -6.63 -6.45 -8.12
C GLY A 196 -6.19 -5.52 -9.24
N GLY A 197 -6.56 -4.24 -9.16
CA GLY A 197 -6.23 -3.26 -10.18
C GLY A 197 -6.40 -1.82 -9.68
N PHE A 198 -6.02 -0.84 -10.49
CA PHE A 198 -6.06 0.56 -10.09
C PHE A 198 -7.45 1.18 -10.25
N GLY A 199 -7.86 1.97 -9.27
CA GLY A 199 -9.07 2.80 -9.34
C GLY A 199 -8.80 4.23 -9.81
N TRP A 200 -9.86 5.04 -9.86
CA TRP A 200 -9.80 6.47 -10.23
C TRP A 200 -8.78 7.28 -9.41
N SER A 201 -8.59 6.93 -8.13
CA SER A 201 -7.67 7.63 -7.23
C SER A 201 -6.20 7.26 -7.42
N SER A 202 -5.85 6.44 -8.42
CA SER A 202 -4.54 5.78 -8.55
C SER A 202 -4.19 4.83 -7.38
N VAL A 203 -5.14 4.58 -6.47
CA VAL A 203 -4.99 3.61 -5.37
C VAL A 203 -5.41 2.23 -5.89
N PHE A 204 -4.68 1.21 -5.46
CA PHE A 204 -4.97 -0.17 -5.80
C PHE A 204 -6.25 -0.65 -5.11
N LEU A 205 -7.08 -1.38 -5.84
CA LEU A 205 -8.36 -1.91 -5.40
C LEU A 205 -8.33 -3.43 -5.48
N THR A 206 -8.82 -4.07 -4.42
CA THR A 206 -9.10 -5.51 -4.40
C THR A 206 -10.60 -5.74 -4.40
N ARG A 207 -11.05 -6.88 -4.93
CA ARG A 207 -12.48 -7.18 -5.03
C ARG A 207 -13.17 -7.27 -3.66
N LYS A 208 -12.50 -7.91 -2.70
CA LYS A 208 -13.07 -8.14 -1.36
C LYS A 208 -12.94 -6.91 -0.47
N TYR A 209 -11.74 -6.33 -0.38
CA TYR A 209 -11.41 -5.31 0.61
C TYR A 209 -11.41 -3.88 0.04
N GLY A 210 -11.61 -3.72 -1.27
CA GLY A 210 -11.51 -2.42 -1.93
C GLY A 210 -10.10 -1.84 -1.78
N PRO A 211 -9.95 -0.54 -1.48
CA PRO A 211 -8.65 0.10 -1.31
C PRO A 211 -8.00 -0.13 0.06
N ARG A 212 -8.65 -0.86 0.97
CA ARG A 212 -8.19 -1.09 2.34
C ARG A 212 -7.18 -2.23 2.42
N VAL A 213 -6.12 -2.14 1.64
CA VAL A 213 -5.03 -3.11 1.66
C VAL A 213 -3.68 -2.43 1.78
N ARG A 214 -2.74 -3.13 2.40
CA ARG A 214 -1.30 -2.84 2.36
C ARG A 214 -0.59 -4.06 1.82
N PHE A 215 0.49 -3.82 1.10
CA PHE A 215 1.27 -4.86 0.44
C PHE A 215 2.64 -4.95 1.07
N SER A 216 3.17 -6.17 1.13
CA SER A 216 4.59 -6.47 1.12
C SER A 216 4.87 -7.42 -0.04
N VAL A 217 6.13 -7.56 -0.44
CA VAL A 217 6.53 -8.44 -1.55
C VAL A 217 7.71 -9.28 -1.13
N VAL A 218 7.80 -10.50 -1.64
CA VAL A 218 9.03 -11.31 -1.63
C VAL A 218 9.42 -11.58 -3.07
N THR A 219 10.63 -11.23 -3.46
CA THR A 219 11.20 -11.63 -4.75
C THR A 219 12.15 -12.81 -4.54
N THR A 220 12.20 -13.74 -5.51
CA THR A 220 13.00 -14.97 -5.38
C THR A 220 13.37 -15.59 -6.73
N ASN A 221 14.40 -16.45 -6.73
CA ASN A 221 14.71 -17.38 -7.82
C ASN A 221 14.15 -18.80 -7.60
N MET A 222 13.38 -19.03 -6.54
CA MET A 222 12.58 -20.24 -6.40
C MET A 222 11.52 -20.28 -7.51
N GLU A 223 11.52 -21.36 -8.29
CA GLU A 223 10.53 -21.56 -9.35
C GLU A 223 9.14 -21.80 -8.75
N LEU A 224 8.14 -21.02 -9.21
CA LEU A 224 6.79 -21.04 -8.66
C LEU A 224 5.71 -21.01 -9.76
N GLN A 225 4.55 -21.55 -9.43
CA GLN A 225 3.35 -21.50 -10.27
C GLN A 225 2.68 -20.13 -10.14
N VAL A 226 2.71 -19.36 -11.24
CA VAL A 226 2.13 -18.01 -11.30
C VAL A 226 0.62 -18.04 -11.14
N SER A 227 0.07 -16.93 -10.62
CA SER A 227 -1.36 -16.76 -10.42
C SER A 227 -2.04 -16.30 -11.70
N GLU A 228 -3.29 -16.74 -11.90
CA GLU A 228 -4.10 -16.29 -13.02
C GLU A 228 -4.56 -14.84 -12.82
N VAL A 229 -4.40 -14.01 -13.86
CA VAL A 229 -4.97 -12.68 -13.91
C VAL A 229 -6.44 -12.77 -14.33
N LYS A 230 -7.36 -12.37 -13.44
CA LYS A 230 -8.80 -12.47 -13.69
C LYS A 230 -9.35 -11.17 -14.31
N PRO A 231 -10.31 -11.22 -15.26
CA PRO A 231 -10.95 -10.01 -15.82
C PRO A 231 -11.64 -9.10 -14.79
N SER A 232 -11.99 -9.63 -13.60
CA SER A 232 -12.65 -8.88 -12.53
C SER A 232 -11.75 -7.88 -11.78
N THR A 233 -10.60 -7.52 -12.36
CA THR A 233 -9.64 -6.51 -11.85
C THR A 233 -9.74 -5.16 -12.56
N ASP A 234 -10.61 -5.02 -13.58
CA ASP A 234 -10.92 -3.71 -14.17
C ASP A 234 -11.90 -2.93 -13.29
N PHE A 235 -11.36 -2.13 -12.37
CA PHE A 235 -12.15 -1.23 -11.54
C PHE A 235 -12.53 0.07 -12.24
N LEU A 236 -11.96 0.38 -13.40
CA LEU A 236 -12.16 1.65 -14.08
C LEU A 236 -13.56 1.78 -14.65
N SER A 237 -14.18 0.66 -15.06
CA SER A 237 -15.57 0.59 -15.53
C SER A 237 -16.55 1.23 -14.53
N PHE A 238 -16.46 0.86 -13.25
CA PHE A 238 -17.26 1.46 -12.17
C PHE A 238 -16.77 2.86 -11.80
N CYS A 239 -15.45 3.04 -11.70
CA CYS A 239 -14.84 4.29 -11.27
C CYS A 239 -15.24 5.49 -12.13
N ARG A 240 -15.39 5.29 -13.45
CA ARG A 240 -15.83 6.31 -14.42
C ARG A 240 -17.21 6.91 -14.08
N VAL A 241 -18.07 6.12 -13.43
CA VAL A 241 -19.40 6.54 -12.94
C VAL A 241 -19.31 7.08 -11.50
N CYS A 242 -18.54 6.43 -10.64
CA CYS A 242 -18.52 6.71 -9.20
C CYS A 242 -17.84 8.04 -8.82
N ARG A 243 -16.55 8.17 -9.11
CA ARG A 243 -15.66 9.31 -8.79
C ARG A 243 -15.71 9.87 -7.36
N LYS A 244 -16.27 9.11 -6.41
CA LYS A 244 -16.52 9.57 -5.03
C LYS A 244 -15.25 9.92 -4.26
N CYS A 245 -14.15 9.22 -4.54
CA CYS A 245 -12.83 9.51 -3.96
C CYS A 245 -12.32 10.91 -4.37
N ALA A 246 -12.55 11.34 -5.61
CA ALA A 246 -12.14 12.66 -6.10
C ALA A 246 -12.94 13.78 -5.43
N VAL A 247 -14.26 13.59 -5.35
CA VAL A 247 -15.20 14.55 -4.70
C VAL A 247 -14.87 14.77 -3.22
N ASN A 248 -14.30 13.76 -2.56
CA ASN A 248 -14.00 13.77 -1.13
C ASN A 248 -12.51 14.01 -0.82
N CYS A 249 -11.66 14.21 -1.82
CA CYS A 249 -10.23 14.43 -1.60
C CYS A 249 -10.00 15.81 -0.98
N PRO A 250 -9.54 15.92 0.28
CA PRO A 250 -9.43 17.21 0.97
C PRO A 250 -8.38 18.13 0.33
N SER A 251 -7.35 17.57 -0.28
CA SER A 251 -6.27 18.31 -0.96
C SER A 251 -6.50 18.51 -2.46
N ARG A 252 -7.63 18.01 -3.00
CA ARG A 252 -7.91 18.00 -4.44
C ARG A 252 -6.75 17.41 -5.27
N ALA A 253 -6.10 16.39 -4.72
CA ALA A 253 -5.02 15.66 -5.38
C ALA A 253 -5.52 14.68 -6.45
N ILE A 254 -6.81 14.31 -6.40
CA ILE A 254 -7.46 13.43 -7.37
C ILE A 254 -8.36 14.29 -8.26
N ASN A 255 -8.12 14.26 -9.58
CA ASN A 255 -8.92 15.01 -10.56
C ASN A 255 -10.32 14.37 -10.70
N PRO A 256 -11.43 15.13 -10.53
CA PRO A 256 -12.79 14.58 -10.65
C PRO A 256 -13.26 14.43 -12.11
N ASP A 257 -12.64 15.14 -13.04
CA ASP A 257 -13.13 15.27 -14.42
C ASP A 257 -12.40 14.35 -15.37
N ARG A 258 -11.09 14.16 -15.16
CA ARG A 258 -10.21 13.36 -16.00
C ARG A 258 -9.52 12.27 -15.21
N LEU A 259 -9.35 11.10 -15.84
CA LEU A 259 -8.57 10.00 -15.28
C LEU A 259 -7.09 10.32 -15.48
N GLU A 260 -6.44 10.78 -14.42
CA GLU A 260 -5.04 11.19 -14.40
C GLU A 260 -4.36 10.58 -13.17
N LYS A 261 -3.03 10.51 -13.19
CA LYS A 261 -2.24 10.14 -12.01
C LYS A 261 -2.53 11.13 -10.88
N LEU A 262 -2.79 10.62 -9.68
CA LEU A 262 -2.87 11.41 -8.44
C LEU A 262 -1.70 12.40 -8.35
N ASN A 263 -1.99 13.66 -8.02
CA ASN A 263 -0.97 14.62 -7.65
C ASN A 263 -0.38 14.24 -6.27
N ALA A 264 0.73 13.51 -6.30
CA ALA A 264 1.40 12.99 -5.11
C ALA A 264 1.86 14.11 -4.16
N ASP A 265 2.36 15.23 -4.71
CA ASP A 265 2.85 16.36 -3.91
C ASP A 265 1.72 16.98 -3.08
N ARG A 266 0.55 17.25 -3.69
CA ARG A 266 -0.63 17.77 -2.97
C ARG A 266 -1.17 16.79 -1.94
N CYS A 267 -1.14 15.49 -2.25
CA CYS A 267 -1.56 14.45 -1.32
C CYS A 267 -0.64 14.42 -0.09
N PHE A 268 0.66 14.36 -0.31
CA PHE A 268 1.66 14.28 0.74
C PHE A 268 1.78 15.57 1.55
N MET A 269 1.64 16.74 0.92
CA MET A 269 1.57 18.02 1.63
C MET A 269 0.41 18.07 2.62
N TYR A 270 -0.74 17.50 2.27
CA TYR A 270 -1.87 17.38 3.20
C TYR A 270 -1.58 16.43 4.37
N TRP A 271 -0.84 15.34 4.13
CA TRP A 271 -0.43 14.44 5.22
C TRP A 271 0.42 15.19 6.25
N ASN A 272 1.41 15.95 5.78
CA ASN A 272 2.30 16.71 6.66
C ASN A 272 1.56 17.84 7.40
N SER A 273 0.51 18.42 6.81
CA SER A 273 -0.27 19.47 7.48
C SER A 273 -1.20 18.94 8.58
N VAL A 274 -1.72 17.72 8.42
CA VAL A 274 -2.64 17.13 9.40
C VAL A 274 -1.97 16.15 10.38
N GLY A 275 -0.79 15.65 10.02
CA GLY A 275 0.05 14.72 10.78
C GLY A 275 -0.37 13.26 10.73
N THR A 276 -1.27 12.91 9.81
CA THR A 276 -1.68 11.53 9.52
C THR A 276 -1.45 11.23 8.05
N ASP A 277 -1.67 9.99 7.63
CA ASP A 277 -1.65 9.55 6.23
C ASP A 277 -3.01 9.74 5.51
N CYS A 278 -3.91 10.54 6.09
CA CYS A 278 -5.24 10.89 5.57
C CYS A 278 -6.19 9.72 5.34
N GLY A 279 -6.03 8.91 4.28
CA GLY A 279 -6.91 7.77 4.01
C GLY A 279 -8.34 8.10 3.53
N LYS A 280 -8.70 9.37 3.30
CA LYS A 280 -10.10 9.75 2.99
C LYS A 280 -10.63 9.06 1.72
N CYS A 281 -9.80 8.87 0.70
CA CYS A 281 -10.18 8.16 -0.52
C CYS A 281 -10.43 6.66 -0.27
N LEU A 282 -9.80 6.06 0.73
CA LEU A 282 -10.01 4.66 1.14
C LEU A 282 -11.37 4.55 1.85
N ALA A 283 -11.62 5.48 2.77
CA ALA A 283 -12.80 5.53 3.64
C ALA A 283 -14.13 5.64 2.88
N VAL A 284 -14.15 6.39 1.77
CA VAL A 284 -15.39 6.68 1.01
C VAL A 284 -15.59 5.79 -0.21
N CYS A 285 -14.66 4.87 -0.50
CA CYS A 285 -14.71 4.09 -1.72
C CYS A 285 -15.80 3.00 -1.63
N PRO A 286 -16.79 2.98 -2.55
CA PRO A 286 -17.84 1.96 -2.52
C PRO A 286 -17.30 0.53 -2.65
N MET A 287 -16.16 0.33 -3.31
CA MET A 287 -15.54 -0.99 -3.44
C MET A 287 -15.04 -1.55 -2.09
N GLY A 288 -14.83 -0.69 -1.11
CA GLY A 288 -14.53 -1.08 0.26
C GLY A 288 -15.76 -1.50 1.07
N HIS A 289 -16.98 -1.14 0.67
CA HIS A 289 -18.19 -1.39 1.45
C HIS A 289 -18.76 -2.80 1.18
N PRO A 290 -19.55 -3.37 2.12
CA PRO A 290 -20.07 -4.74 2.06
C PRO A 290 -21.26 -4.88 1.09
N TRP A 291 -21.11 -4.46 -0.17
CA TRP A 291 -22.15 -4.55 -1.20
C TRP A 291 -22.28 -5.93 -1.88
N GLY A 292 -21.51 -6.93 -1.43
CA GLY A 292 -21.60 -8.31 -1.93
C GLY A 292 -21.49 -8.42 -3.46
N LEU A 293 -22.44 -9.13 -4.07
CA LEU A 293 -22.50 -9.35 -5.53
C LEU A 293 -22.69 -8.06 -6.33
N LEU A 294 -23.28 -7.01 -5.74
CA LEU A 294 -23.49 -5.75 -6.44
C LEU A 294 -22.16 -5.09 -6.85
N LYS A 295 -21.06 -5.31 -6.09
CA LYS A 295 -19.72 -4.88 -6.53
C LYS A 295 -19.34 -5.52 -7.86
N THR A 296 -19.60 -6.83 -8.01
CA THR A 296 -19.28 -7.56 -9.23
C THR A 296 -20.12 -7.08 -10.40
N LEU A 297 -21.42 -6.89 -10.18
CA LEU A 297 -22.33 -6.38 -11.20
C LEU A 297 -21.95 -4.96 -11.63
N ALA A 298 -21.55 -4.11 -10.68
CA ALA A 298 -21.12 -2.74 -10.96
C ALA A 298 -19.83 -2.65 -11.79
N LEU A 299 -18.94 -3.63 -11.69
CA LEU A 299 -17.75 -3.73 -12.53
C LEU A 299 -18.06 -4.17 -13.97
N ARG A 300 -19.20 -4.83 -14.19
CA ARG A 300 -19.57 -5.40 -15.50
C ARG A 300 -20.63 -4.57 -16.23
N TYR A 301 -21.57 -3.99 -15.49
CA TYR A 301 -22.75 -3.34 -16.05
C TYR A 301 -22.87 -1.91 -15.55
N ARG A 302 -22.94 -0.96 -16.50
CA ARG A 302 -23.01 0.47 -16.21
C ARG A 302 -24.21 0.86 -15.34
N LEU A 303 -25.37 0.25 -15.56
CA LEU A 303 -26.58 0.48 -14.76
C LEU A 303 -26.41 0.02 -13.31
N ALA A 304 -25.81 -1.16 -13.09
CA ALA A 304 -25.47 -1.63 -11.75
C ALA A 304 -24.42 -0.72 -11.08
N GLY A 305 -23.50 -0.13 -11.85
CA GLY A 305 -22.58 0.90 -11.36
C GLY A 305 -23.28 2.16 -10.86
N TRP A 306 -24.28 2.65 -11.60
CA TRP A 306 -25.13 3.76 -11.15
C TRP A 306 -25.93 3.42 -9.89
N LEU A 307 -26.55 2.23 -9.86
CA LEU A 307 -27.29 1.76 -8.69
C LEU A 307 -26.39 1.64 -7.45
N LEU A 308 -25.21 1.02 -7.59
CA LEU A 308 -24.23 0.90 -6.51
C LEU A 308 -23.82 2.27 -5.99
N LYS A 309 -23.48 3.20 -6.89
CA LYS A 309 -23.11 4.56 -6.49
C LYS A 309 -24.25 5.25 -5.73
N TRP A 310 -25.49 5.15 -6.22
CA TRP A 310 -26.65 5.75 -5.59
C TRP A 310 -26.91 5.17 -4.20
N LEU A 311 -26.94 3.84 -4.07
CA LEU A 311 -27.06 3.16 -2.78
C LEU A 311 -25.92 3.57 -1.84
N ASP A 312 -24.70 3.64 -2.32
CA ASP A 312 -23.56 4.08 -1.52
C ASP A 312 -23.70 5.52 -1.02
N ASP A 313 -24.21 6.42 -1.85
CA ASP A 313 -24.50 7.80 -1.45
C ASP A 313 -25.66 7.88 -0.43
N VAL A 314 -26.65 6.98 -0.49
CA VAL A 314 -27.75 6.90 0.48
C VAL A 314 -27.30 6.36 1.83
N PHE A 315 -26.62 5.21 1.85
CA PHE A 315 -26.26 4.51 3.09
C PHE A 315 -24.99 5.05 3.76
N TYR A 316 -24.04 5.56 2.97
CA TYR A 316 -22.75 6.05 3.46
C TYR A 316 -22.58 7.56 3.26
N GLY A 317 -23.55 8.25 2.66
CA GLY A 317 -23.49 9.68 2.39
C GLY A 317 -22.61 9.99 1.18
N LYS A 318 -22.95 11.04 0.43
CA LYS A 318 -22.14 11.52 -0.72
C LYS A 318 -20.79 12.13 -0.28
N LYS A 319 -20.81 12.85 0.84
CA LYS A 319 -19.63 13.48 1.47
C LYS A 319 -19.63 13.21 2.98
N PRO A 320 -19.40 11.96 3.41
CA PRO A 320 -19.53 11.63 4.82
C PRO A 320 -18.46 12.34 5.66
N PRO A 321 -18.80 12.82 6.88
CA PRO A 321 -17.80 13.26 7.84
C PRO A 321 -16.90 12.08 8.27
N ALA A 322 -15.81 12.37 8.97
CA ALA A 322 -15.04 11.33 9.65
C ALA A 322 -15.93 10.66 10.72
N LYS A 323 -15.88 9.33 10.82
CA LYS A 323 -16.56 8.64 11.93
C LYS A 323 -15.86 8.92 13.27
N PRO A 324 -16.59 8.84 14.39
CA PRO A 324 -15.99 8.94 15.73
C PRO A 324 -14.89 7.91 15.93
N LEU A 325 -13.95 8.22 16.84
CA LEU A 325 -12.91 7.28 17.25
C LEU A 325 -13.54 6.00 17.83
N PRO A 326 -12.88 4.83 17.68
CA PRO A 326 -13.29 3.59 18.35
C PRO A 326 -13.49 3.79 19.86
N LYS A 327 -14.52 3.18 20.44
CA LYS A 327 -14.93 3.41 21.85
C LYS A 327 -13.82 3.18 22.88
N TRP A 328 -12.89 2.27 22.60
CA TRP A 328 -11.77 1.96 23.49
C TRP A 328 -10.64 3.01 23.43
N MET A 329 -10.58 3.83 22.38
CA MET A 329 -9.63 4.93 22.30
C MET A 329 -10.13 6.07 23.17
N VAL A 330 -9.47 6.25 24.31
CA VAL A 330 -9.77 7.31 25.26
C VAL A 330 -9.61 8.66 24.56
N LYS A 331 -10.60 9.54 24.69
CA LYS A 331 -10.41 10.96 24.35
C LYS A 331 -9.39 11.53 25.34
N VAL A 332 -8.16 11.70 24.89
CA VAL A 332 -7.14 12.39 25.71
C VAL A 332 -7.58 13.85 25.85
N LYS A 333 -7.66 14.34 27.09
CA LYS A 333 -7.98 15.73 27.41
C LYS A 333 -6.92 16.68 26.90
#